data_AF-A0A1G3XXV9-F1
#
_entry.id   AF-A0A1G3XXV9-F1
#
_cell.length_a   1.000
_cell.length_b   1.000
_cell.length_c   1.000
_cell.angle_alpha   90.00
_cell.angle_beta   90.00
_cell.angle_gamma   90.00
#
_symmetry.space_group_name_H-M   'P 1'
#
loop_
_entity.id
_entity.type
_entity.pdbx_description
1 polymer ?
#
loop_
_entity_poly.entity_id
_entity_poly.type
_entity_poly.pdbx_seq_one_letter_code
_entity_poly.pdbx_strand_id
1 'polypeptide(L)'
;MKKLITSKLLIILVYCAGALIFFEIVTRLGLSVDFLFKKIIGEDDASRRLGWIRRHRGHTGDKYVFDAYDPAKGWALKPNIRNMVMHGWKILNSNSKGIRGVEEYGYNKPPDRLRILVLGDSFAFGEEVSDNETFPSYLQHMLPGTEVINLGIHGYGHDQMLIYLKEEGVRYHPDIVILGFVYGDMKRNLMEFRDYSKPKFELVNGELKLTNVPVPLPESFLKKESYRPKFYDLLTILYHKLMLHFGVEQKRMEVITAAILDEMVKTIKSVHAVPVFTYLPYNLEMENADEKATAKEEYFFNYCNRRSVYCVSLRPYFAANRKKGVVFKTSGHWDARGHMIAAEGIKGYLLQNVMKKSQ
;
A
#
# COMPACT_ATOMS: atom_id res chain seq x y z
N MET A 1 44.68 22.97 -35.33
CA MET A 1 43.73 21.83 -35.14
C MET A 1 43.13 21.78 -33.74
N LYS A 2 43.91 21.67 -32.64
CA LYS A 2 43.38 21.64 -31.26
C LYS A 2 42.41 22.80 -30.92
N LYS A 3 42.77 24.07 -31.15
CA LYS A 3 41.93 25.26 -30.88
C LYS A 3 40.56 25.27 -31.61
N LEU A 4 40.50 24.74 -32.83
CA LEU A 4 39.27 24.70 -33.63
C LEU A 4 38.30 23.62 -33.10
N ILE A 5 38.85 22.49 -32.64
CA ILE A 5 38.10 21.42 -31.97
C ILE A 5 37.55 21.94 -30.62
N THR A 6 38.33 22.73 -29.88
CA THR A 6 37.88 23.33 -28.60
C THR A 6 36.75 24.34 -28.80
N SER A 7 36.80 25.18 -29.85
CA SER A 7 35.74 26.16 -30.15
C SER A 7 34.43 25.49 -30.58
N LYS A 8 34.49 24.47 -31.45
CA LYS A 8 33.29 23.69 -31.83
C LYS A 8 32.67 22.95 -30.65
N LEU A 9 33.51 22.35 -29.79
CA LEU A 9 33.05 21.67 -28.57
C LEU A 9 32.37 22.66 -27.62
N LEU A 10 32.93 23.86 -27.44
CA LEU A 10 32.33 24.90 -26.60
C LEU A 10 30.97 25.34 -27.13
N ILE A 11 30.84 25.56 -28.45
CA ILE A 11 29.55 25.90 -29.07
C ILE A 11 28.52 24.80 -28.82
N ILE A 12 28.88 23.53 -29.04
CA ILE A 12 27.99 22.39 -28.77
C ILE A 12 27.55 22.38 -27.31
N LEU A 13 28.47 22.57 -26.36
CA LEU A 13 28.16 22.61 -24.93
C LEU A 13 27.19 23.76 -24.58
N VAL A 14 27.38 24.95 -25.16
CA VAL A 14 26.48 26.09 -24.97
C VAL A 14 25.08 25.79 -25.53
N TYR A 15 25.00 25.19 -26.73
CA TYR A 15 23.71 24.77 -27.30
C TYR A 15 23.02 23.70 -26.45
N CYS A 16 23.74 22.70 -25.97
CA CYS A 16 23.20 21.68 -25.07
C CYS A 16 22.69 22.29 -23.76
N ALA A 17 23.46 23.20 -23.16
CA ALA A 17 23.05 23.90 -21.95
C ALA A 17 21.79 24.75 -22.19
N GLY A 18 21.74 25.50 -23.30
CA GLY A 18 20.57 26.29 -23.69
C GLY A 18 19.33 25.43 -23.91
N ALA A 19 19.47 24.27 -24.56
CA ALA A 19 18.38 23.32 -24.75
C ALA A 19 17.87 22.76 -23.41
N LEU A 20 18.76 22.37 -22.49
CA LEU A 20 18.37 21.88 -21.17
C LEU A 20 17.62 22.94 -20.37
N ILE A 21 18.07 24.20 -20.41
CA ILE A 21 17.37 25.32 -19.75
C ILE A 21 15.99 25.54 -20.38
N PHE A 22 15.89 25.52 -21.71
CA PHE A 22 14.61 25.63 -22.42
C PHE A 22 13.62 24.54 -21.97
N PHE A 23 14.04 23.28 -21.99
CA PHE A 23 13.19 22.17 -21.56
C PHE A 23 12.81 22.26 -20.08
N GLU A 24 13.73 22.71 -19.22
CA GLU A 24 13.45 22.95 -17.80
C GLU A 24 12.36 24.01 -17.60
N ILE A 25 12.45 25.15 -18.31
CA ILE A 25 11.46 26.23 -18.24
C ILE A 25 10.10 25.75 -18.74
N VAL A 26 10.05 25.12 -19.92
CA VAL A 26 8.81 24.60 -20.51
C VAL A 26 8.16 23.56 -19.59
N THR A 27 8.96 22.67 -19.00
CA THR A 27 8.44 21.65 -18.07
C THR A 27 7.87 22.28 -16.81
N ARG A 28 8.55 23.29 -16.23
CA ARG A 28 8.03 24.03 -15.06
C ARG A 28 6.69 24.69 -15.36
N LEU A 29 6.58 25.37 -16.50
CA LEU A 29 5.34 26.02 -16.94
C LEU A 29 4.23 24.96 -17.13
N GLY A 30 4.53 23.86 -17.80
CA GLY A 30 3.57 22.76 -17.99
C GLY A 30 3.09 22.15 -16.67
N LEU A 31 4.00 21.89 -15.72
CA LEU A 31 3.64 21.33 -14.40
C LEU A 31 2.91 22.34 -13.50
N SER A 32 3.06 23.64 -13.73
CA SER A 32 2.29 24.68 -13.01
C SER A 32 0.83 24.78 -13.46
N VAL A 33 0.49 24.31 -14.67
CA VAL A 33 -0.89 24.34 -15.18
C VAL A 33 -1.64 23.08 -14.74
N ASP A 34 -2.71 23.24 -13.96
CA ASP A 34 -3.49 22.14 -13.35
C ASP A 34 -3.95 21.08 -14.35
N PHE A 35 -4.48 21.51 -15.48
CA PHE A 35 -4.97 20.62 -16.53
C PHE A 35 -3.84 19.76 -17.10
N LEU A 36 -2.70 20.38 -17.43
CA LEU A 36 -1.54 19.68 -17.97
C LEU A 36 -0.91 18.77 -16.93
N PHE A 37 -0.79 19.23 -15.69
CA PHE A 37 -0.30 18.46 -14.57
C PHE A 37 -1.09 17.16 -14.41
N LYS A 38 -2.43 17.22 -14.34
CA LYS A 38 -3.30 16.04 -14.22
C LYS A 38 -3.16 15.06 -15.39
N LYS A 39 -2.86 15.54 -16.60
CA LYS A 39 -2.64 14.69 -17.79
C LYS A 39 -1.25 14.04 -17.81
N ILE A 40 -0.24 14.74 -17.29
CA ILE A 40 1.16 14.29 -17.31
C ILE A 40 1.45 13.31 -16.19
N ILE A 41 0.96 13.58 -14.97
CA ILE A 41 1.25 12.73 -13.82
C ILE A 41 0.71 11.32 -14.00
N GLY A 42 1.30 10.40 -13.26
CA GLY A 42 0.86 9.04 -13.13
C GLY A 42 1.06 8.55 -11.70
N GLU A 43 1.41 7.29 -11.60
CA GLU A 43 1.46 6.53 -10.37
C GLU A 43 2.93 6.11 -10.11
N ASP A 44 3.89 7.00 -10.34
CA ASP A 44 5.33 6.81 -10.12
C ASP A 44 5.87 7.76 -9.04
N ASP A 45 7.10 7.54 -8.59
CA ASP A 45 7.73 8.33 -7.52
C ASP A 45 7.73 9.84 -7.79
N ALA A 46 8.05 10.26 -9.03
CA ALA A 46 8.10 11.68 -9.37
C ALA A 46 6.69 12.29 -9.37
N SER A 47 5.71 11.58 -9.94
CA SER A 47 4.32 12.01 -9.93
C SER A 47 3.74 12.13 -8.52
N ARG A 48 3.96 11.12 -7.66
CA ARG A 48 3.50 11.10 -6.27
C ARG A 48 4.14 12.23 -5.45
N ARG A 49 5.47 12.40 -5.58
CA ARG A 49 6.21 13.50 -4.96
C ARG A 49 5.66 14.86 -5.38
N LEU A 50 5.56 15.13 -6.68
CA LEU A 50 5.11 16.43 -7.19
C LEU A 50 3.68 16.75 -6.72
N GLY A 51 2.80 15.75 -6.73
CA GLY A 51 1.44 15.88 -6.21
C GLY A 51 1.42 16.22 -4.72
N TRP A 52 2.26 15.57 -3.92
CA TRP A 52 2.41 15.85 -2.50
C TRP A 52 2.89 17.29 -2.24
N ILE A 53 3.95 17.74 -2.93
CA ILE A 53 4.48 19.11 -2.78
C ILE A 53 3.42 20.17 -3.08
N ARG A 54 2.64 19.97 -4.16
CA ARG A 54 1.57 20.91 -4.54
C ARG A 54 0.52 21.06 -3.44
N ARG A 55 0.14 19.96 -2.77
CA ARG A 55 -0.81 20.00 -1.64
C ARG A 55 -0.23 20.75 -0.43
N HIS A 56 1.02 20.46 -0.07
CA HIS A 56 1.64 21.04 1.13
C HIS A 56 2.00 22.52 0.97
N ARG A 57 2.40 22.97 -0.24
CA ARG A 57 2.61 24.40 -0.51
C ARG A 57 1.30 25.19 -0.60
N GLY A 58 0.21 24.53 -1.03
CA GLY A 58 -1.11 25.13 -1.15
C GLY A 58 -1.86 25.32 0.18
N HIS A 59 -1.27 24.94 1.32
CA HIS A 59 -1.91 24.95 2.65
C HIS A 59 -3.23 24.16 2.71
N THR A 60 -3.49 23.26 1.74
CA THR A 60 -4.48 22.20 1.92
C THR A 60 -3.85 21.23 2.90
N GLY A 61 -4.18 21.34 4.19
CA GLY A 61 -3.49 20.67 5.29
C GLY A 61 -3.27 19.16 5.09
N ASP A 62 -2.39 18.58 5.90
CA ASP A 62 -2.02 17.17 5.80
C ASP A 62 -3.27 16.28 5.80
N LYS A 63 -3.49 15.56 4.69
CA LYS A 63 -4.63 14.64 4.54
C LYS A 63 -4.70 13.62 5.69
N TYR A 64 -3.55 13.32 6.29
CA TYR A 64 -3.36 12.30 7.29
C TYR A 64 -2.75 12.88 8.57
N VAL A 65 -3.45 13.84 9.19
CA VAL A 65 -3.04 14.44 10.48
C VAL A 65 -2.82 13.41 11.61
N PHE A 66 -3.37 12.21 11.44
CA PHE A 66 -3.26 11.10 12.38
C PHE A 66 -2.00 10.25 12.20
N ASP A 67 -1.16 10.54 11.21
CA ASP A 67 0.10 9.86 11.03
C ASP A 67 1.23 10.49 11.84
N ALA A 68 2.14 9.65 12.29
CA ALA A 68 3.45 10.01 12.80
C ALA A 68 4.52 9.49 11.85
N TYR A 69 5.62 10.23 11.73
CA TYR A 69 6.81 9.75 11.02
C TYR A 69 7.38 8.50 11.70
N ASP A 70 7.79 7.53 10.88
CA ASP A 70 8.46 6.31 11.33
C ASP A 70 9.73 6.10 10.49
N PRO A 71 10.92 5.93 11.10
CA PRO A 71 12.18 5.84 10.35
C PRO A 71 12.34 4.54 9.56
N ALA A 72 11.60 3.49 9.87
CA ALA A 72 11.68 2.22 9.16
C ALA A 72 10.60 2.08 8.09
N LYS A 73 9.39 2.60 8.36
CA LYS A 73 8.19 2.44 7.52
C LYS A 73 7.78 3.72 6.79
N GLY A 74 8.34 4.87 7.16
CA GLY A 74 8.01 6.20 6.64
C GLY A 74 6.93 6.89 7.47
N TRP A 75 5.78 6.23 7.66
CA TRP A 75 4.72 6.69 8.55
C TRP A 75 4.06 5.53 9.27
N ALA A 76 3.48 5.81 10.43
CA ALA A 76 2.66 4.92 11.23
C ALA A 76 1.50 5.71 11.85
N LEU A 77 0.44 5.02 12.26
CA LEU A 77 -0.67 5.66 12.98
C LEU A 77 -0.18 6.19 14.34
N LYS A 78 -0.48 7.45 14.68
CA LYS A 78 -0.17 8.01 16.01
C LYS A 78 -0.81 7.14 17.10
N PRO A 79 -0.14 6.91 18.24
CA PRO A 79 -0.75 6.23 19.37
C PRO A 79 -1.76 7.13 20.09
N ASN A 80 -2.67 6.52 20.85
CA ASN A 80 -3.61 7.19 21.75
C ASN A 80 -4.56 8.19 21.07
N ILE A 81 -4.93 7.97 19.81
CA ILE A 81 -5.97 8.76 19.16
C ILE A 81 -7.30 8.40 19.81
N ARG A 82 -8.08 9.41 20.19
CA ARG A 82 -9.41 9.25 20.77
C ARG A 82 -10.42 10.12 20.02
N ASN A 83 -11.49 9.49 19.54
CA ASN A 83 -12.65 10.12 18.94
C ASN A 83 -12.34 11.12 17.80
N MET A 84 -11.30 10.86 17.00
CA MET A 84 -10.97 11.76 15.91
C MET A 84 -11.98 11.59 14.78
N VAL A 85 -12.63 12.69 14.41
CA VAL A 85 -13.60 12.71 13.31
C VAL A 85 -12.88 12.77 11.97
N MET A 86 -13.22 11.83 11.10
CA MET A 86 -12.67 11.67 9.75
C MET A 86 -13.81 11.46 8.75
N HIS A 87 -13.59 11.81 7.48
CA HIS A 87 -14.48 11.47 6.37
C HIS A 87 -15.97 11.77 6.65
N GLY A 88 -16.25 12.97 7.12
CA GLY A 88 -17.59 13.39 7.56
C GLY A 88 -17.79 13.15 9.05
N TRP A 89 -18.29 11.98 9.44
CA TRP A 89 -18.71 11.64 10.81
C TRP A 89 -18.17 10.28 11.27
N LYS A 90 -17.14 9.75 10.60
CA LYS A 90 -16.51 8.50 10.99
C LYS A 90 -15.51 8.75 12.09
N ILE A 91 -15.39 7.78 13.00
CA ILE A 91 -14.55 7.92 14.19
C ILE A 91 -13.34 6.99 14.08
N LEU A 92 -12.16 7.60 14.15
CA LEU A 92 -10.89 6.88 14.26
C LEU A 92 -10.36 6.97 15.70
N ASN A 93 -9.97 5.82 16.23
CA ASN A 93 -9.16 5.68 17.44
C ASN A 93 -7.90 4.85 17.15
N SER A 94 -6.91 4.99 18.02
CA SER A 94 -5.75 4.11 18.06
C SER A 94 -5.33 3.84 19.49
N ASN A 95 -4.91 2.61 19.77
CA ASN A 95 -4.49 2.23 21.11
C ASN A 95 -3.11 2.81 21.48
N SER A 96 -2.59 2.47 22.64
CA SER A 96 -1.30 2.96 23.16
C SER A 96 -0.09 2.67 22.26
N LYS A 97 -0.22 1.71 21.33
CA LYS A 97 0.83 1.28 20.39
C LYS A 97 0.60 1.75 18.95
N GLY A 98 -0.42 2.58 18.70
CA GLY A 98 -0.74 3.03 17.34
C GLY A 98 -1.42 1.93 16.50
N ILE A 99 -2.09 0.97 17.13
CA ILE A 99 -2.93 -0.01 16.45
C ILE A 99 -4.34 0.55 16.39
N ARG A 100 -5.04 0.35 15.27
CA ARG A 100 -6.39 0.91 15.09
C ARG A 100 -7.39 0.33 16.10
N GLY A 101 -8.23 1.20 16.65
CA GLY A 101 -9.24 0.88 17.67
C GLY A 101 -8.82 1.30 19.08
N VAL A 102 -9.70 1.06 20.06
CA VAL A 102 -9.46 1.39 21.48
C VAL A 102 -8.90 0.22 22.29
N GLU A 103 -8.99 -1.00 21.75
CA GLU A 103 -8.60 -2.22 22.45
C GLU A 103 -7.08 -2.30 22.64
N GLU A 104 -6.68 -2.69 23.85
CA GLU A 104 -5.27 -2.89 24.20
C GLU A 104 -4.90 -4.37 24.10
N TYR A 105 -3.87 -4.65 23.30
CA TYR A 105 -3.35 -6.00 23.15
C TYR A 105 -2.00 -6.13 23.86
N GLY A 106 -1.92 -7.08 24.78
CA GLY A 106 -0.67 -7.51 25.39
C GLY A 106 0.12 -8.42 24.44
N TYR A 107 1.46 -8.32 24.47
CA TYR A 107 2.30 -9.21 23.67
C TYR A 107 2.12 -10.67 24.06
N ASN A 108 2.00 -10.96 25.36
CA ASN A 108 1.62 -12.28 25.84
C ASN A 108 0.19 -12.60 25.40
N LYS A 109 0.04 -13.61 24.54
CA LYS A 109 -1.27 -14.08 24.08
C LYS A 109 -1.97 -14.87 25.19
N PRO A 110 -3.24 -14.57 25.53
CA PRO A 110 -4.01 -15.40 26.45
C PRO A 110 -4.14 -16.83 25.91
N PRO A 111 -3.95 -17.87 26.74
CA PRO A 111 -3.93 -19.26 26.28
C PRO A 111 -5.28 -19.75 25.74
N ASP A 112 -6.38 -19.14 26.16
CA ASP A 112 -7.76 -19.43 25.75
C ASP A 112 -8.22 -18.63 24.53
N ARG A 113 -7.33 -17.83 23.93
CA ARG A 113 -7.66 -16.96 22.80
C ARG A 113 -6.93 -17.36 21.53
N LEU A 114 -7.69 -17.37 20.45
CA LEU A 114 -7.15 -17.32 19.09
C LEU A 114 -6.75 -15.87 18.81
N ARG A 115 -5.57 -15.64 18.22
CA ARG A 115 -5.12 -14.31 17.82
C ARG A 115 -4.88 -14.25 16.33
N ILE A 116 -5.63 -13.37 15.67
CA ILE A 116 -5.54 -13.10 14.24
C ILE A 116 -4.91 -11.73 14.04
N LEU A 117 -3.81 -11.67 13.30
CA LEU A 117 -3.22 -10.42 12.84
C LEU A 117 -3.76 -10.07 11.45
N VAL A 118 -4.10 -8.82 11.22
CA VAL A 118 -4.48 -8.33 9.88
C VAL A 118 -3.45 -7.31 9.40
N LEU A 119 -2.79 -7.60 8.29
CA LEU A 119 -1.92 -6.68 7.54
C LEU A 119 -2.64 -6.25 6.27
N GLY A 120 -2.41 -5.02 5.84
CA GLY A 120 -2.93 -4.54 4.55
C GLY A 120 -2.85 -3.03 4.44
N ASP A 121 -3.42 -2.51 3.36
CA ASP A 121 -3.44 -1.09 3.11
C ASP A 121 -4.68 -0.41 3.71
N SER A 122 -5.13 0.69 3.09
CA SER A 122 -6.34 1.42 3.45
C SER A 122 -7.61 0.56 3.54
N PHE A 123 -7.72 -0.56 2.81
CA PHE A 123 -8.86 -1.47 2.92
C PHE A 123 -8.79 -2.33 4.19
N ALA A 124 -7.60 -2.73 4.65
CA ALA A 124 -7.43 -3.40 5.94
C ALA A 124 -7.56 -2.42 7.10
N PHE A 125 -6.94 -1.23 6.94
CA PHE A 125 -7.10 -0.14 7.88
C PHE A 125 -8.58 0.17 8.10
N GLY A 126 -9.38 0.24 7.03
CA GLY A 126 -10.79 0.64 7.08
C GLY A 126 -10.95 2.14 6.88
N GLU A 127 -10.31 2.67 5.85
CA GLU A 127 -10.50 4.07 5.45
C GLU A 127 -11.99 4.34 5.19
N GLU A 128 -12.49 5.52 5.56
CA GLU A 128 -13.88 5.94 5.37
C GLU A 128 -14.95 5.20 6.20
N VAL A 129 -14.56 4.38 7.17
CA VAL A 129 -15.48 3.77 8.16
C VAL A 129 -14.99 3.98 9.60
N SER A 130 -15.88 3.87 10.58
CA SER A 130 -15.53 3.93 12.00
C SER A 130 -14.85 2.63 12.44
N ASP A 131 -14.14 2.63 13.58
CA ASP A 131 -13.40 1.44 14.06
C ASP A 131 -14.24 0.17 14.14
N ASN A 132 -15.49 0.29 14.62
CA ASN A 132 -16.43 -0.82 14.76
C ASN A 132 -17.00 -1.33 13.42
N GLU A 133 -16.83 -0.57 12.34
CA GLU A 133 -17.30 -0.87 10.98
C GLU A 133 -16.19 -1.45 10.08
N THR A 134 -14.99 -1.67 10.62
CA THR A 134 -13.89 -2.28 9.87
C THR A 134 -14.09 -3.79 9.75
N PHE A 135 -13.57 -4.43 8.68
CA PHE A 135 -13.69 -5.89 8.54
C PHE A 135 -12.95 -6.65 9.66
N PRO A 136 -11.81 -6.18 10.20
CA PRO A 136 -11.20 -6.80 11.37
C PRO A 136 -12.11 -6.74 12.61
N SER A 137 -12.80 -5.61 12.83
CA SER A 137 -13.78 -5.48 13.91
C SER A 137 -14.96 -6.44 13.71
N TYR A 138 -15.57 -6.48 12.53
CA TYR A 138 -16.64 -7.45 12.25
C TYR A 138 -16.18 -8.89 12.42
N LEU A 139 -14.98 -9.23 11.96
CA LEU A 139 -14.41 -10.56 12.09
C LEU A 139 -14.26 -10.97 13.57
N GLN A 140 -13.79 -10.05 14.43
CA GLN A 140 -13.68 -10.27 15.87
C GLN A 140 -15.05 -10.58 16.50
N HIS A 141 -16.08 -9.80 16.17
CA HIS A 141 -17.44 -10.03 16.67
C HIS A 141 -18.02 -11.35 16.18
N MET A 142 -17.69 -11.76 14.96
CA MET A 142 -18.21 -12.98 14.35
C MET A 142 -17.49 -14.25 14.78
N LEU A 143 -16.32 -14.15 15.45
CA LEU A 143 -15.49 -15.26 15.93
C LEU A 143 -15.28 -15.14 17.46
N PRO A 144 -16.17 -15.75 18.28
CA PRO A 144 -16.02 -15.76 19.74
C PRO A 144 -14.66 -16.33 20.17
N GLY A 145 -14.11 -15.82 21.28
CA GLY A 145 -12.80 -16.27 21.78
C GLY A 145 -11.60 -15.83 20.93
N THR A 146 -11.79 -14.89 20.00
CA THR A 146 -10.72 -14.41 19.12
C THR A 146 -10.35 -12.95 19.41
N GLU A 147 -9.06 -12.63 19.38
CA GLU A 147 -8.54 -11.27 19.26
C GLU A 147 -8.13 -11.01 17.81
N VAL A 148 -8.64 -9.94 17.20
CA VAL A 148 -8.27 -9.55 15.83
C VAL A 148 -7.54 -8.21 15.86
N ILE A 149 -6.23 -8.25 15.63
CA ILE A 149 -5.34 -7.10 15.71
C ILE A 149 -5.20 -6.48 14.32
N ASN A 150 -5.74 -5.27 14.14
CA ASN A 150 -5.70 -4.55 12.87
C ASN A 150 -4.41 -3.71 12.73
N LEU A 151 -3.41 -4.26 12.04
CA LEU A 151 -2.18 -3.58 11.64
C LEU A 151 -2.24 -3.02 10.22
N GLY A 152 -3.44 -2.90 9.63
CA GLY A 152 -3.61 -2.21 8.36
C GLY A 152 -3.23 -0.74 8.50
N ILE A 153 -2.51 -0.18 7.53
CA ILE A 153 -2.18 1.24 7.49
C ILE A 153 -2.45 1.74 6.08
N HIS A 154 -3.11 2.90 5.96
CA HIS A 154 -3.33 3.46 4.63
C HIS A 154 -2.00 3.66 3.91
N GLY A 155 -2.03 3.65 2.59
CA GLY A 155 -0.82 4.01 1.87
C GLY A 155 0.24 2.89 1.77
N TYR A 156 0.12 1.81 2.55
CA TYR A 156 1.17 0.80 2.61
C TYR A 156 1.27 -0.05 1.34
N GLY A 157 2.51 -0.34 0.93
CA GLY A 157 2.83 -1.46 0.06
C GLY A 157 3.11 -2.73 0.86
N HIS A 158 3.30 -3.85 0.17
CA HIS A 158 3.63 -5.12 0.81
C HIS A 158 4.98 -5.07 1.52
N ASP A 159 5.88 -4.22 1.04
CA ASP A 159 7.16 -3.93 1.68
C ASP A 159 7.01 -3.36 3.09
N GLN A 160 6.21 -2.31 3.26
CA GLN A 160 5.91 -1.73 4.57
C GLN A 160 5.16 -2.72 5.45
N MET A 161 4.24 -3.51 4.89
CA MET A 161 3.53 -4.56 5.63
C MET A 161 4.49 -5.65 6.16
N LEU A 162 5.49 -6.06 5.37
CA LEU A 162 6.52 -7.01 5.81
C LEU A 162 7.38 -6.44 6.94
N ILE A 163 7.77 -5.16 6.85
CA ILE A 163 8.53 -4.48 7.90
C ILE A 163 7.69 -4.42 9.18
N TYR A 164 6.41 -4.03 9.07
CA TYR A 164 5.53 -3.94 10.23
C TYR A 164 5.29 -5.31 10.89
N LEU A 165 5.15 -6.37 10.10
CA LEU A 165 5.09 -7.74 10.60
C LEU A 165 6.35 -8.11 11.40
N LYS A 166 7.54 -7.84 10.85
CA LYS A 166 8.83 -8.19 11.48
C LYS A 166 9.10 -7.41 12.76
N GLU A 167 8.78 -6.12 12.76
CA GLU A 167 9.07 -5.23 13.90
C GLU A 167 8.04 -5.34 15.02
N GLU A 168 6.76 -5.52 14.68
CA GLU A 168 5.68 -5.46 15.65
C GLU A 168 4.76 -6.70 15.61
N GLY A 169 4.31 -7.11 14.43
CA GLY A 169 3.30 -8.16 14.29
C GLY A 169 3.67 -9.50 14.95
N VAL A 170 4.91 -9.97 14.78
CA VAL A 170 5.37 -11.25 15.36
C VAL A 170 5.41 -11.25 16.88
N ARG A 171 5.54 -10.09 17.52
CA ARG A 171 5.62 -9.95 18.99
C ARG A 171 4.31 -10.29 19.67
N TYR A 172 3.21 -10.29 18.92
CA TYR A 172 1.90 -10.65 19.41
C TYR A 172 1.64 -12.16 19.42
N HIS A 173 2.58 -13.00 18.99
CA HIS A 173 2.38 -14.45 18.90
C HIS A 173 1.05 -14.84 18.21
N PRO A 174 0.79 -14.35 16.97
CA PRO A 174 -0.45 -14.65 16.28
C PRO A 174 -0.57 -16.15 15.95
N ASP A 175 -1.78 -16.66 15.88
CA ASP A 175 -2.06 -18.01 15.35
C ASP A 175 -2.29 -17.94 13.84
N ILE A 176 -2.89 -16.84 13.37
CA ILE A 176 -3.20 -16.61 11.96
C ILE A 176 -2.76 -15.19 11.59
N VAL A 177 -2.13 -15.03 10.43
CA VAL A 177 -1.83 -13.72 9.86
C VAL A 177 -2.54 -13.60 8.53
N ILE A 178 -3.49 -12.68 8.46
CA ILE A 178 -4.23 -12.32 7.26
C ILE A 178 -3.51 -11.19 6.55
N LEU A 179 -3.16 -11.40 5.28
CA LEU A 179 -2.74 -10.33 4.39
C LEU A 179 -3.93 -9.92 3.50
N GLY A 180 -4.42 -8.71 3.68
CA GLY A 180 -5.32 -8.06 2.73
C GLY A 180 -4.55 -7.65 1.47
N PHE A 181 -4.68 -8.46 0.42
CA PHE A 181 -4.00 -8.25 -0.86
C PHE A 181 -4.86 -7.40 -1.78
N VAL A 182 -4.43 -6.17 -2.05
CA VAL A 182 -4.97 -5.33 -3.11
C VAL A 182 -3.98 -5.33 -4.27
N TYR A 183 -4.43 -5.70 -5.48
CA TYR A 183 -3.54 -5.84 -6.64
C TYR A 183 -2.73 -4.57 -6.94
N GLY A 184 -3.32 -3.39 -6.72
CA GLY A 184 -2.65 -2.10 -6.89
C GLY A 184 -1.44 -1.89 -5.97
N ASP A 185 -1.31 -2.67 -4.90
CA ASP A 185 -0.25 -2.51 -3.90
C ASP A 185 1.10 -3.03 -4.39
N MET A 186 1.08 -3.92 -5.39
CA MET A 186 2.28 -4.41 -6.07
C MET A 186 3.11 -3.25 -6.63
N LYS A 187 2.45 -2.20 -7.10
CA LYS A 187 3.13 -1.03 -7.65
C LYS A 187 3.90 -0.25 -6.59
N ARG A 188 3.39 -0.23 -5.35
CA ARG A 188 3.96 0.51 -4.23
C ARG A 188 5.30 -0.10 -3.79
N ASN A 189 5.51 -1.39 -4.06
CA ASN A 189 6.77 -2.10 -3.82
C ASN A 189 7.93 -1.56 -4.67
N LEU A 190 7.65 -0.83 -5.76
CA LEU A 190 8.67 -0.21 -6.61
C LEU A 190 8.95 1.26 -6.26
N MET A 191 8.16 1.83 -5.34
CA MET A 191 8.18 3.26 -5.01
C MET A 191 8.98 3.55 -3.75
N GLU A 192 9.70 4.66 -3.76
CA GLU A 192 10.31 5.30 -2.59
C GLU A 192 9.44 6.44 -2.04
N PHE A 193 8.40 6.85 -2.77
CA PHE A 193 7.51 7.91 -2.35
C PHE A 193 6.06 7.66 -2.78
N ARG A 194 5.12 7.77 -1.83
CA ARG A 194 3.68 7.68 -2.13
C ARG A 194 2.88 8.81 -1.46
N ASP A 195 2.49 8.58 -0.22
CA ASP A 195 1.83 9.58 0.64
C ASP A 195 2.90 10.38 1.38
N TYR A 196 3.97 9.69 1.80
CA TYR A 196 5.24 10.25 2.25
C TYR A 196 6.38 9.43 1.63
N SER A 197 7.64 9.79 1.96
CA SER A 197 8.78 8.91 1.71
C SER A 197 8.55 7.56 2.40
N LYS A 198 8.99 6.46 1.78
CA LYS A 198 8.83 5.10 2.29
C LYS A 198 10.07 4.25 2.04
N PRO A 199 10.28 3.18 2.83
CA PRO A 199 11.28 2.17 2.49
C PRO A 199 10.94 1.52 1.14
N LYS A 200 11.93 0.84 0.59
CA LYS A 200 11.78 0.02 -0.61
C LYS A 200 12.69 -1.20 -0.52
N PHE A 201 12.22 -2.34 -1.01
CA PHE A 201 13.09 -3.49 -1.22
C PHE A 201 13.61 -3.53 -2.65
N GLU A 202 14.88 -3.86 -2.80
CA GLU A 202 15.50 -4.22 -4.06
C GLU A 202 15.95 -5.67 -4.02
N LEU A 203 15.92 -6.35 -5.17
CA LEU A 203 16.49 -7.68 -5.30
C LEU A 203 17.95 -7.56 -5.73
N VAL A 204 18.85 -7.93 -4.83
CA VAL A 204 20.29 -8.00 -5.09
C VAL A 204 20.70 -9.46 -4.97
N ASN A 205 21.17 -10.05 -6.06
CA ASN A 205 21.54 -11.47 -6.14
C ASN A 205 20.43 -12.44 -5.67
N GLY A 206 19.17 -12.08 -5.91
CA GLY A 206 18.00 -12.89 -5.52
C GLY A 206 17.53 -12.68 -4.07
N GLU A 207 18.22 -11.83 -3.29
CA GLU A 207 17.85 -11.53 -1.91
C GLU A 207 17.21 -10.14 -1.78
N LEU A 208 16.25 -10.01 -0.86
CA LEU A 208 15.63 -8.73 -0.53
C LEU A 208 16.60 -7.87 0.27
N LYS A 209 17.01 -6.75 -0.30
CA LYS A 209 17.78 -5.70 0.35
C LYS A 209 16.90 -4.49 0.60
N LEU A 210 16.76 -4.10 1.87
CA LEU A 210 16.03 -2.90 2.25
C LEU A 210 16.86 -1.65 1.92
N THR A 211 16.25 -0.69 1.23
CA THR A 211 16.84 0.59 0.83
C THR A 211 15.92 1.74 1.27
N ASN A 212 16.45 2.97 1.15
CA ASN A 212 15.78 4.20 1.59
C ASN A 212 15.42 4.20 3.10
N VAL A 213 16.32 3.63 3.92
CA VAL A 213 16.24 3.62 5.38
C VAL A 213 17.51 4.20 6.01
N PRO A 214 17.43 5.02 7.08
CA PRO A 214 16.20 5.56 7.66
C PRO A 214 15.46 6.43 6.64
N VAL A 215 14.13 6.35 6.68
CA VAL A 215 13.29 7.02 5.68
C VAL A 215 13.49 8.53 5.75
N PRO A 216 13.72 9.23 4.62
CA PRO A 216 13.97 10.67 4.67
C PRO A 216 12.79 11.47 5.24
N LEU A 217 13.07 12.36 6.22
CA LEU A 217 12.09 13.29 6.79
C LEU A 217 11.48 14.21 5.70
N PRO A 218 10.19 14.56 5.80
CA PRO A 218 9.52 15.46 4.85
C PRO A 218 10.25 16.79 4.61
N GLU A 219 10.82 17.40 5.65
CA GLU A 219 11.58 18.65 5.54
C GLU A 219 12.86 18.51 4.71
N SER A 220 13.60 17.42 4.93
CA SER A 220 14.84 17.13 4.20
C SER A 220 14.55 16.97 2.71
N PHE A 221 13.38 16.42 2.40
CA PHE A 221 12.90 16.19 1.06
C PHE A 221 12.45 17.48 0.38
N LEU A 222 11.70 18.34 1.08
CA LEU A 222 11.29 19.66 0.59
C LEU A 222 12.49 20.58 0.27
N LYS A 223 13.55 20.55 1.08
CA LYS A 223 14.77 21.32 0.81
C LYS A 223 15.46 20.91 -0.49
N LYS A 224 15.55 19.60 -0.75
CA LYS A 224 16.15 19.07 -1.99
C LYS A 224 15.32 19.40 -3.24
N GLU A 225 14.01 19.51 -3.09
CA GLU A 225 13.10 19.71 -4.23
C GLU A 225 13.33 21.04 -4.97
N SER A 226 13.72 22.11 -4.28
CA SER A 226 13.95 23.42 -4.89
C SER A 226 15.01 23.40 -6.00
N TYR A 227 15.98 22.49 -5.91
CA TYR A 227 17.10 22.36 -6.84
C TYR A 227 16.91 21.25 -7.86
N ARG A 228 15.83 20.45 -7.76
CA ARG A 228 15.61 19.31 -8.65
C ARG A 228 15.09 19.75 -10.02
N PRO A 229 15.76 19.39 -11.13
CA PRO A 229 15.28 19.71 -12.47
C PRO A 229 13.93 19.05 -12.74
N LYS A 230 12.92 19.86 -13.10
CA LYS A 230 11.59 19.34 -13.46
C LYS A 230 11.61 18.58 -14.77
N PHE A 231 12.51 18.93 -15.70
CA PHE A 231 12.67 18.17 -16.93
C PHE A 231 13.11 16.73 -16.66
N TYR A 232 13.99 16.49 -15.69
CA TYR A 232 14.35 15.14 -15.26
C TYR A 232 13.15 14.38 -14.67
N ASP A 233 12.29 15.07 -13.90
CA ASP A 233 11.06 14.47 -13.39
C ASP A 233 10.12 14.06 -14.52
N LEU A 234 9.95 14.91 -15.55
CA LEU A 234 9.16 14.58 -16.74
C LEU A 234 9.74 13.36 -17.47
N LEU A 235 11.05 13.29 -17.67
CA LEU A 235 11.71 12.13 -18.28
C LEU A 235 11.47 10.86 -17.46
N THR A 236 11.51 10.96 -16.12
CA THR A 236 11.24 9.83 -15.21
C THR A 236 9.80 9.34 -15.34
N ILE A 237 8.83 10.26 -15.41
CA ILE A 237 7.41 9.94 -15.59
C ILE A 237 7.17 9.27 -16.94
N LEU A 238 7.74 9.83 -18.01
CA LEU A 238 7.63 9.28 -19.37
C LEU A 238 8.27 7.89 -19.46
N TYR A 239 9.45 7.71 -18.86
CA TYR A 239 10.13 6.42 -18.78
C TYR A 239 9.25 5.37 -18.07
N HIS A 240 8.68 5.69 -16.92
CA HIS A 240 7.79 4.74 -16.22
C HIS A 240 6.55 4.39 -17.03
N LYS A 241 5.92 5.37 -17.70
CA LYS A 241 4.78 5.13 -18.59
C LYS A 241 5.16 4.20 -19.75
N LEU A 242 6.34 4.40 -20.33
CA LEU A 242 6.86 3.57 -21.41
C LEU A 242 7.15 2.14 -20.94
N MET A 243 7.82 1.97 -19.79
CA MET A 243 8.16 0.66 -19.24
C MET A 243 6.91 -0.11 -18.78
N LEU A 244 5.86 0.57 -18.32
CA LEU A 244 4.54 -0.03 -18.09
C LEU A 244 3.89 -0.48 -19.40
N HIS A 245 3.91 0.36 -20.45
CA HIS A 245 3.34 0.03 -21.75
C HIS A 245 3.95 -1.25 -22.36
N PHE A 246 5.27 -1.42 -22.22
CA PHE A 246 5.97 -2.63 -22.67
C PHE A 246 5.94 -3.79 -21.65
N GLY A 247 5.21 -3.69 -20.54
CA GLY A 247 5.09 -4.75 -19.54
C GLY A 247 6.33 -5.02 -18.69
N VAL A 248 7.40 -4.24 -18.85
CA VAL A 248 8.65 -4.38 -18.09
C VAL A 248 8.42 -4.11 -16.60
N GLU A 249 7.71 -3.02 -16.28
CA GLU A 249 7.34 -2.69 -14.90
C GLU A 249 6.41 -3.74 -14.29
N GLN A 250 5.49 -4.30 -15.09
CA GLN A 250 4.61 -5.38 -14.62
C GLN A 250 5.42 -6.58 -14.15
N LYS A 251 6.37 -7.05 -14.97
CA LYS A 251 7.26 -8.15 -14.59
C LYS A 251 8.10 -7.83 -13.35
N ARG A 252 8.60 -6.59 -13.23
CA ARG A 252 9.34 -6.14 -12.04
C ARG A 252 8.48 -6.18 -10.78
N MET A 253 7.24 -5.68 -10.87
CA MET A 253 6.26 -5.71 -9.78
C MET A 253 5.99 -7.15 -9.32
N GLU A 254 5.78 -8.07 -10.25
CA GLU A 254 5.53 -9.49 -9.94
C GLU A 254 6.72 -10.14 -9.22
N VAL A 255 7.93 -9.94 -9.74
CA VAL A 255 9.15 -10.53 -9.17
C VAL A 255 9.43 -10.00 -7.76
N ILE A 256 9.41 -8.68 -7.55
CA ILE A 256 9.65 -8.11 -6.21
C ILE A 256 8.53 -8.47 -5.24
N THR A 257 7.27 -8.46 -5.68
CA THR A 257 6.13 -8.79 -4.83
C THR A 257 6.22 -10.25 -4.39
N ALA A 258 6.50 -11.18 -5.31
CA ALA A 258 6.64 -12.58 -4.96
C ALA A 258 7.73 -12.80 -3.90
N ALA A 259 8.89 -12.15 -4.03
CA ALA A 259 9.96 -12.24 -3.03
C ALA A 259 9.56 -11.66 -1.67
N ILE A 260 8.88 -10.52 -1.64
CA ILE A 260 8.35 -9.92 -0.39
C ILE A 260 7.34 -10.84 0.28
N LEU A 261 6.42 -11.41 -0.49
CA LEU A 261 5.42 -12.34 0.02
C LEU A 261 6.04 -13.65 0.50
N ASP A 262 7.11 -14.13 -0.14
CA ASP A 262 7.86 -15.32 0.29
C ASP A 262 8.50 -15.08 1.66
N GLU A 263 9.14 -13.93 1.84
CA GLU A 263 9.72 -13.53 3.12
C GLU A 263 8.64 -13.29 4.19
N MET A 264 7.46 -12.80 3.81
CA MET A 264 6.32 -12.68 4.71
C MET A 264 5.84 -14.06 5.18
N VAL A 265 5.64 -15.01 4.27
CA VAL A 265 5.25 -16.39 4.60
C VAL A 265 6.29 -17.04 5.53
N LYS A 266 7.57 -16.87 5.23
CA LYS A 266 8.67 -17.36 6.08
C LYS A 266 8.62 -16.75 7.48
N THR A 267 8.42 -15.44 7.58
CA THR A 267 8.31 -14.71 8.85
C THR A 267 7.12 -15.21 9.67
N ILE A 268 5.95 -15.35 9.05
CA ILE A 268 4.72 -15.85 9.70
C ILE A 268 4.94 -17.28 10.23
N LYS A 269 5.48 -18.17 9.40
CA LYS A 269 5.74 -19.57 9.80
C LYS A 269 6.80 -19.70 10.89
N SER A 270 7.76 -18.77 10.97
CA SER A 270 8.82 -18.80 12.00
C SER A 270 8.28 -18.62 13.43
N VAL A 271 7.09 -18.03 13.57
CA VAL A 271 6.37 -17.91 14.84
C VAL A 271 5.20 -18.90 14.96
N HIS A 272 5.21 -19.95 14.13
CA HIS A 272 4.20 -21.01 14.10
C HIS A 272 2.77 -20.54 13.74
N ALA A 273 2.65 -19.37 13.13
CA ALA A 273 1.39 -18.84 12.64
C ALA A 273 1.05 -19.35 11.23
N VAL A 274 -0.23 -19.31 10.87
CA VAL A 274 -0.71 -19.68 9.53
C VAL A 274 -0.88 -18.43 8.65
N PRO A 275 -0.20 -18.34 7.49
CA PRO A 275 -0.42 -17.25 6.54
C PRO A 275 -1.71 -17.50 5.75
N VAL A 276 -2.60 -16.51 5.72
CA VAL A 276 -3.85 -16.51 4.94
C VAL A 276 -3.88 -15.25 4.09
N PHE A 277 -3.82 -15.38 2.78
CA PHE A 277 -3.86 -14.23 1.87
C PHE A 277 -5.28 -14.03 1.34
N THR A 278 -5.77 -12.80 1.39
CA THR A 278 -7.15 -12.47 1.05
C THR A 278 -7.15 -11.42 -0.05
N TYR A 279 -7.59 -11.77 -1.26
CA TYR A 279 -7.72 -10.82 -2.36
C TYR A 279 -8.92 -9.89 -2.11
N LEU A 280 -8.65 -8.58 -1.99
CA LEU A 280 -9.62 -7.54 -1.69
C LEU A 280 -10.06 -6.85 -3.00
N PRO A 281 -11.31 -7.06 -3.47
CA PRO A 281 -11.82 -6.38 -4.66
C PRO A 281 -12.06 -4.90 -4.41
N TYR A 282 -11.77 -4.06 -5.39
CA TYR A 282 -11.99 -2.63 -5.29
C TYR A 282 -12.50 -2.06 -6.62
N ASN A 283 -13.10 -0.86 -6.55
CA ASN A 283 -13.70 -0.19 -7.69
C ASN A 283 -14.69 -1.10 -8.44
N LEU A 284 -14.59 -1.17 -9.78
CA LEU A 284 -15.49 -1.93 -10.65
C LEU A 284 -15.43 -3.45 -10.41
N GLU A 285 -14.41 -3.98 -9.74
CA GLU A 285 -14.35 -5.41 -9.40
C GLU A 285 -15.46 -5.83 -8.43
N MET A 286 -16.00 -4.88 -7.65
CA MET A 286 -17.09 -5.12 -6.71
C MET A 286 -18.47 -5.15 -7.38
N GLU A 287 -18.62 -4.44 -8.51
CA GLU A 287 -19.88 -4.39 -9.27
C GLU A 287 -19.96 -5.49 -10.34
N ASN A 288 -18.82 -6.05 -10.73
CA ASN A 288 -18.79 -7.13 -11.70
C ASN A 288 -19.41 -8.40 -11.10
N ALA A 289 -20.61 -8.75 -11.57
CA ALA A 289 -21.33 -9.96 -11.16
C ALA A 289 -20.81 -11.24 -11.85
N ASP A 290 -19.88 -11.12 -12.81
CA ASP A 290 -19.16 -12.26 -13.36
C ASP A 290 -18.27 -12.89 -12.27
N GLU A 291 -18.39 -14.19 -12.10
CA GLU A 291 -17.60 -14.96 -11.13
C GLU A 291 -16.30 -15.51 -11.73
N LYS A 292 -16.07 -15.33 -13.04
CA LYS A 292 -14.80 -15.68 -13.67
C LYS A 292 -13.65 -14.91 -13.04
N ALA A 293 -12.56 -15.64 -12.78
CA ALA A 293 -11.33 -15.06 -12.28
C ALA A 293 -10.83 -13.97 -13.24
N THR A 294 -10.44 -12.83 -12.68
CA THR A 294 -9.72 -11.80 -13.43
C THR A 294 -8.25 -12.21 -13.59
N ALA A 295 -7.54 -11.62 -14.55
CA ALA A 295 -6.08 -11.76 -14.65
C ALA A 295 -5.35 -11.38 -13.33
N LYS A 296 -5.91 -10.45 -12.55
CA LYS A 296 -5.39 -10.05 -11.23
C LYS A 296 -5.54 -11.18 -10.20
N GLU A 297 -6.70 -11.84 -10.17
CA GLU A 297 -6.91 -13.01 -9.32
C GLU A 297 -6.12 -14.22 -9.80
N GLU A 298 -5.98 -14.42 -11.10
CA GLU A 298 -5.14 -15.48 -11.65
C GLU A 298 -3.70 -15.34 -11.18
N TYR A 299 -3.12 -14.13 -11.24
CA TYR A 299 -1.80 -13.87 -10.65
C TYR A 299 -1.77 -14.23 -9.16
N PHE A 300 -2.74 -13.75 -8.40
CA PHE A 300 -2.83 -13.97 -6.95
C PHE A 300 -2.92 -15.47 -6.60
N PHE A 301 -3.81 -16.22 -7.24
CA PHE A 301 -3.95 -17.66 -7.02
C PHE A 301 -2.76 -18.45 -7.55
N ASN A 302 -2.15 -18.05 -8.66
CA ASN A 302 -0.93 -18.67 -9.17
C ASN A 302 0.23 -18.55 -8.17
N TYR A 303 0.39 -17.40 -7.53
CA TYR A 303 1.37 -17.24 -6.45
C TYR A 303 1.09 -18.23 -5.32
N CYS A 304 -0.15 -18.25 -4.81
CA CYS A 304 -0.52 -19.03 -3.64
C CYS A 304 -0.45 -20.54 -3.89
N ASN A 305 -0.95 -21.02 -5.03
CA ASN A 305 -0.95 -22.44 -5.41
C ASN A 305 0.47 -22.99 -5.50
N ARG A 306 1.41 -22.25 -6.11
CA ARG A 306 2.81 -22.67 -6.21
C ARG A 306 3.53 -22.78 -4.87
N ARG A 307 3.03 -22.10 -3.83
CA ARG A 307 3.66 -22.00 -2.51
C ARG A 307 2.84 -22.67 -1.41
N SER A 308 1.73 -23.29 -1.77
CA SER A 308 0.78 -23.90 -0.84
C SER A 308 0.37 -22.96 0.30
N VAL A 309 0.10 -21.69 -0.04
CA VAL A 309 -0.39 -20.66 0.88
C VAL A 309 -1.91 -20.66 0.84
N TYR A 310 -2.55 -20.59 2.02
CA TYR A 310 -4.00 -20.43 2.11
C TYR A 310 -4.40 -19.10 1.47
N CYS A 311 -5.31 -19.16 0.51
CA CYS A 311 -5.74 -17.99 -0.24
C CYS A 311 -7.24 -18.01 -0.54
N VAL A 312 -7.85 -16.83 -0.48
CA VAL A 312 -9.27 -16.63 -0.78
C VAL A 312 -9.45 -15.34 -1.57
N SER A 313 -10.33 -15.36 -2.57
CA SER A 313 -10.83 -14.14 -3.21
C SER A 313 -12.17 -13.74 -2.61
N LEU A 314 -12.33 -12.46 -2.31
CA LEU A 314 -13.60 -11.92 -1.84
C LEU A 314 -14.54 -11.53 -2.99
N ARG A 315 -14.07 -11.47 -4.25
CA ARG A 315 -14.94 -11.12 -5.40
C ARG A 315 -16.24 -11.93 -5.46
N PRO A 316 -16.24 -13.26 -5.31
CA PRO A 316 -17.48 -14.04 -5.34
C PRO A 316 -18.51 -13.61 -4.28
N TYR A 317 -18.06 -13.16 -3.10
CA TYR A 317 -18.94 -12.69 -2.03
C TYR A 317 -19.56 -11.33 -2.37
N PHE A 318 -18.80 -10.43 -2.99
CA PHE A 318 -19.32 -9.16 -3.52
C PHE A 318 -20.28 -9.40 -4.69
N ALA A 319 -19.92 -10.26 -5.65
CA ALA A 319 -20.77 -10.62 -6.79
C ALA A 319 -22.10 -11.25 -6.35
N ALA A 320 -22.09 -12.15 -5.36
CA ALA A 320 -23.31 -12.74 -4.81
C ALA A 320 -24.24 -11.70 -4.18
N ASN A 321 -23.70 -10.71 -3.46
CA ASN A 321 -24.47 -9.60 -2.91
C ASN A 321 -24.96 -8.64 -4.00
N ARG A 322 -24.17 -8.42 -5.05
CA ARG A 322 -24.58 -7.62 -6.21
C ARG A 322 -25.79 -8.24 -6.92
N LYS A 323 -25.79 -9.57 -7.10
CA LYS A 323 -26.93 -10.33 -7.65
C LYS A 323 -28.20 -10.18 -6.79
N LYS A 324 -28.07 -9.90 -5.50
CA LYS A 324 -29.19 -9.60 -4.58
C LYS A 324 -29.62 -8.12 -4.59
N GLY A 325 -29.08 -7.31 -5.50
CA GLY A 325 -29.44 -5.89 -5.65
C GLY A 325 -28.64 -4.93 -4.76
N VAL A 326 -27.62 -5.39 -4.04
CA VAL A 326 -26.74 -4.50 -3.28
C VAL A 326 -25.98 -3.59 -4.25
N VAL A 327 -26.00 -2.28 -4.00
CA VAL A 327 -25.18 -1.29 -4.72
C VAL A 327 -23.96 -1.01 -3.88
N PHE A 328 -22.78 -1.10 -4.50
CA PHE A 328 -21.52 -0.85 -3.82
C PHE A 328 -20.99 0.53 -4.16
N LYS A 329 -20.31 1.15 -3.21
CA LYS A 329 -19.48 2.32 -3.46
C LYS A 329 -18.24 1.87 -4.26
N THR A 330 -18.14 2.31 -5.51
CA THR A 330 -17.03 1.96 -6.43
C THR A 330 -15.98 3.06 -6.59
N SER A 331 -16.18 4.22 -5.98
CA SER A 331 -15.19 5.28 -5.91
C SER A 331 -14.73 5.44 -4.45
N GLY A 332 -13.43 5.35 -4.20
CA GLY A 332 -12.87 5.44 -2.85
C GLY A 332 -12.76 4.07 -2.19
N HIS A 333 -13.23 3.96 -0.94
CA HIS A 333 -13.11 2.76 -0.13
C HIS A 333 -14.46 2.10 0.13
N TRP A 334 -14.41 0.90 0.69
CA TRP A 334 -15.62 0.18 1.10
C TRP A 334 -16.37 0.97 2.16
N ASP A 335 -17.70 0.95 2.08
CA ASP A 335 -18.53 1.33 3.19
C ASP A 335 -18.59 0.20 4.24
N ALA A 336 -19.32 0.45 5.34
CA ALA A 336 -19.50 -0.53 6.40
C ALA A 336 -20.07 -1.88 5.88
N ARG A 337 -20.92 -1.85 4.85
CA ARG A 337 -21.50 -3.07 4.26
C ARG A 337 -20.45 -3.86 3.48
N GLY A 338 -19.59 -3.19 2.71
CA GLY A 338 -18.46 -3.84 2.04
C GLY A 338 -17.49 -4.50 3.03
N HIS A 339 -17.18 -3.82 4.14
CA HIS A 339 -16.38 -4.39 5.22
C HIS A 339 -17.03 -5.59 5.90
N MET A 340 -18.35 -5.55 6.13
CA MET A 340 -19.11 -6.67 6.69
C MET A 340 -19.06 -7.90 5.77
N ILE A 341 -19.31 -7.73 4.46
CA ILE A 341 -19.24 -8.81 3.46
C ILE A 341 -17.82 -9.40 3.38
N ALA A 342 -16.79 -8.55 3.46
CA ALA A 342 -15.41 -9.01 3.52
C ALA A 342 -15.16 -9.89 4.76
N ALA A 343 -15.63 -9.47 5.94
CA ALA A 343 -15.50 -10.24 7.17
C ALA A 343 -16.24 -11.59 7.10
N GLU A 344 -17.44 -11.63 6.52
CA GLU A 344 -18.21 -12.87 6.29
C GLU A 344 -17.44 -13.85 5.40
N GLY A 345 -16.87 -13.37 4.29
CA GLY A 345 -16.11 -14.20 3.37
C GLY A 345 -14.83 -14.75 4.00
N ILE A 346 -14.09 -13.90 4.73
CA ILE A 346 -12.91 -14.33 5.48
C ILE A 346 -13.27 -15.37 6.53
N LYS A 347 -14.30 -15.12 7.36
CA LYS A 347 -14.76 -16.07 8.38
C LYS A 347 -15.13 -17.42 7.76
N GLY A 348 -15.93 -17.41 6.70
CA GLY A 348 -16.35 -18.64 6.02
C GLY A 348 -15.16 -19.45 5.56
N TYR A 349 -14.16 -18.80 4.97
CA TYR A 349 -12.93 -19.45 4.53
C TYR A 349 -12.11 -20.01 5.69
N LEU A 350 -11.91 -19.23 6.76
CA LEU A 350 -11.12 -19.67 7.93
C LEU A 350 -11.73 -20.89 8.60
N LEU A 351 -13.04 -20.89 8.83
CA LEU A 351 -13.74 -22.02 9.46
C LEU A 351 -13.68 -23.28 8.60
N GLN A 352 -13.72 -23.14 7.27
CA GLN A 352 -13.72 -24.29 6.37
C GLN A 352 -12.32 -24.88 6.14
N ASN A 353 -11.28 -24.04 6.04
CA ASN A 353 -9.99 -24.45 5.50
C ASN A 353 -8.82 -24.40 6.50
N VAL A 354 -8.92 -23.51 7.50
CA VAL A 354 -7.80 -23.22 8.41
C VAL A 354 -8.09 -23.79 9.80
N MET A 355 -9.17 -23.35 10.45
CA MET A 355 -9.49 -23.71 11.83
C MET A 355 -9.95 -25.16 12.00
N LYS A 356 -10.53 -25.76 10.94
CA LYS A 356 -10.92 -27.18 10.94
C LYS A 356 -9.74 -28.17 11.00
N LYS A 357 -8.54 -27.74 10.62
CA LYS A 357 -7.34 -28.60 10.63
C LYS A 357 -6.53 -28.48 11.93
N SER A 358 -6.93 -27.59 12.84
CA SER A 358 -6.27 -27.35 14.13
C SER A 358 -6.99 -28.02 15.31
N GLN A 359 -8.12 -28.69 15.03
CA GLN A 359 -8.78 -29.68 15.92
C GLN A 359 -8.43 -31.06 15.40
#